data_AF-A0A7C1EZX1-F1
#
_entry.id   AF-A0A7C1EZX1-F1
#
_cell.length_a   1.000
_cell.length_b   1.000
_cell.length_c   1.000
_cell.angle_alpha   90.00
_cell.angle_beta   90.00
_cell.angle_gamma   90.00
#
_symmetry.space_group_name_H-M   'P 1'
#
loop_
_entity.id
_entity.type
_entity.pdbx_description
1 polymer ?
#
loop_
_entity_poly.entity_id
_entity_poly.type
_entity_poly.pdbx_seq_one_letter_code
_entity_poly.pdbx_strand_id
1 'polypeptide(L)'
;MIDSADALWQLNTEYTQRLARARSSLELVGRLLAQHVGEPASYDDPDVSAAVKQLFAVLDYCNDRLNLITNEHRDWRYRYFYESPDSRRVVQEDAAIRQALIRFSKMRTHHERMLRELAMLIDAVPRPNPTITRVPNADMWEMMRAAIAQLLDFSGFMAALSPP
;
A
#
# COMPACT_ATOMS: atom_id res chain seq x y z
N MET A 1 -5.87 -18.97 16.23
CA MET A 1 -4.80 -19.05 15.21
C MET A 1 -5.49 -19.15 13.85
N ILE A 2 -4.98 -18.51 12.79
CA ILE A 2 -5.58 -18.60 11.45
C ILE A 2 -5.30 -20.01 10.92
N ASP A 3 -6.25 -20.93 11.05
CA ASP A 3 -6.00 -22.36 10.83
C ASP A 3 -6.80 -22.93 9.64
N SER A 4 -7.44 -22.08 8.85
CA SER A 4 -8.25 -22.51 7.70
C SER A 4 -7.85 -21.81 6.39
N ALA A 5 -8.09 -22.50 5.28
CA ALA A 5 -7.94 -21.94 3.95
C ALA A 5 -8.83 -20.70 3.75
N ASP A 6 -10.02 -20.68 4.36
CA ASP A 6 -10.93 -19.52 4.32
C ASP A 6 -10.32 -18.30 5.00
N ALA A 7 -9.73 -18.47 6.19
CA ALA A 7 -9.12 -17.37 6.92
C ALA A 7 -7.83 -16.87 6.22
N LEU A 8 -7.06 -17.77 5.60
CA LEU A 8 -5.95 -17.41 4.72
C LEU A 8 -6.42 -16.63 3.47
N TRP A 9 -7.54 -17.03 2.88
CA TRP A 9 -8.15 -16.32 1.74
C TRP A 9 -8.66 -14.93 2.13
N GLN A 10 -9.31 -14.79 3.29
CA GLN A 10 -9.76 -13.50 3.82
C GLN A 10 -8.56 -12.57 4.07
N LEU A 11 -7.48 -13.09 4.67
CA LEU A 11 -6.22 -12.36 4.87
C LEU A 11 -5.65 -11.83 3.56
N ASN A 12 -5.51 -12.69 2.55
CA ASN A 12 -5.02 -12.29 1.23
C ASN A 12 -5.92 -11.23 0.57
N THR A 13 -7.23 -11.42 0.64
CA THR A 13 -8.22 -10.54 0.02
C THR A 13 -8.18 -9.15 0.63
N GLU A 14 -8.25 -9.05 1.96
CA GLU A 14 -8.21 -7.78 2.67
C GLU A 14 -6.89 -7.05 2.44
N TYR A 15 -5.76 -7.77 2.51
CA TYR A 15 -4.44 -7.16 2.28
C TYR A 15 -4.32 -6.60 0.86
N THR A 16 -4.78 -7.37 -0.13
CA THR A 16 -4.81 -6.95 -1.55
C THR A 16 -5.66 -5.69 -1.72
N GLN A 17 -6.84 -5.63 -1.10
CA GLN A 17 -7.75 -4.49 -1.22
C GLN A 17 -7.18 -3.21 -0.59
N ARG A 18 -6.61 -3.31 0.64
CA ARG A 18 -5.99 -2.16 1.30
C ARG A 18 -4.78 -1.65 0.52
N LEU A 19 -3.97 -2.56 -0.01
CA LEU A 19 -2.82 -2.20 -0.83
C LEU A 19 -3.24 -1.49 -2.12
N ALA A 20 -4.23 -2.03 -2.83
CA ALA A 20 -4.79 -1.40 -4.03
C ALA A 20 -5.35 0.00 -3.72
N ARG A 21 -6.08 0.16 -2.61
CA ARG A 21 -6.63 1.45 -2.18
C ARG A 21 -5.53 2.48 -1.91
N ALA A 22 -4.47 2.11 -1.17
CA ALA A 22 -3.34 3.00 -0.90
C ALA A 22 -2.68 3.46 -2.18
N ARG A 23 -2.43 2.53 -3.12
CA ARG A 23 -1.78 2.83 -4.40
C ARG A 23 -2.63 3.72 -5.31
N SER A 24 -3.90 3.37 -5.50
CA SER A 24 -4.79 4.16 -6.35
C SER A 24 -5.03 5.57 -5.80
N SER A 25 -5.08 5.72 -4.48
CA SER A 25 -5.22 7.05 -3.86
C SER A 25 -3.96 7.89 -4.07
N LEU A 26 -2.77 7.30 -3.91
CA LEU A 26 -1.49 7.98 -4.16
C LEU A 26 -1.34 8.40 -5.63
N GLU A 27 -1.62 7.49 -6.56
CA GLU A 27 -1.61 7.77 -8.01
C GLU A 27 -2.58 8.92 -8.36
N LEU A 28 -3.77 8.94 -7.74
CA LEU A 28 -4.76 10.00 -7.98
C LEU A 28 -4.36 11.35 -7.39
N VAL A 29 -3.73 11.38 -6.20
CA VAL A 29 -3.12 12.60 -5.65
C VAL A 29 -2.09 13.16 -6.62
N GLY A 30 -1.17 12.32 -7.11
CA GLY A 30 -0.14 12.74 -8.07
C GLY A 30 -0.73 13.36 -9.34
N ARG A 31 -1.77 12.73 -9.91
CA ARG A 31 -2.46 13.26 -11.10
C ARG A 31 -3.17 14.59 -10.84
N LEU A 32 -3.85 14.72 -9.69
CA LEU A 32 -4.53 15.98 -9.33
C LEU A 32 -3.53 17.12 -9.19
N LEU A 33 -2.38 16.85 -8.57
CA LEU A 33 -1.31 17.85 -8.43
C LEU A 33 -0.73 18.22 -9.80
N ALA A 34 -0.36 17.23 -10.61
CA ALA A 34 0.16 17.46 -11.96
C ALA A 34 -0.79 18.33 -12.81
N GLN A 35 -2.11 18.12 -12.68
CA GLN A 35 -3.11 18.90 -13.40
C GLN A 35 -3.18 20.37 -12.97
N HIS A 36 -2.93 20.70 -11.70
CA HIS A 36 -3.13 22.05 -11.16
C HIS A 36 -1.84 22.86 -11.04
N VAL A 37 -0.73 22.22 -10.68
CA VAL A 37 0.56 22.89 -10.45
C VAL A 37 1.60 22.59 -11.54
N GLY A 38 1.26 21.72 -12.49
CA GLY A 38 2.19 21.20 -13.49
C GLY A 38 3.09 20.10 -12.91
N GLU A 39 3.36 19.09 -13.72
CA GLU A 39 4.39 18.09 -13.40
C GLU A 39 5.77 18.67 -13.78
N PRO A 40 6.77 18.63 -12.88
CA PRO A 40 8.11 19.11 -13.20
C PRO A 40 8.70 18.28 -14.34
N ALA A 41 9.13 18.91 -15.43
CA ALA A 41 9.81 18.21 -16.52
C ALA A 41 11.16 17.61 -16.07
N SER A 42 11.78 18.24 -15.07
CA SER A 42 12.97 17.77 -14.36
C SER A 42 12.97 18.34 -12.95
N TYR A 43 13.61 17.63 -12.02
CA TYR A 43 13.89 18.15 -10.67
C TYR A 43 14.85 19.35 -10.68
N ASP A 44 15.53 19.62 -11.79
CA ASP A 44 16.40 20.78 -11.99
C ASP A 44 15.69 22.02 -12.58
N ASP A 45 14.39 21.94 -12.86
CA ASP A 45 13.63 23.02 -13.52
C ASP A 45 13.62 24.32 -12.69
N PRO A 46 14.24 25.42 -13.14
CA PRO A 46 14.35 26.65 -12.36
C PRO A 46 13.00 27.35 -12.11
N ASP A 47 11.97 27.07 -12.91
CA ASP A 47 10.68 27.74 -12.86
C ASP A 47 9.70 27.07 -11.87
N VAL A 48 10.04 25.87 -11.37
CA VAL A 48 9.23 25.14 -10.38
C VAL A 48 9.78 25.37 -8.97
N SER A 49 8.89 25.76 -8.05
CA SER A 49 9.28 25.96 -6.65
C SER A 49 9.88 24.69 -6.03
N ALA A 50 10.88 24.85 -5.16
CA ALA A 50 11.51 23.74 -4.44
C ALA A 50 10.51 22.86 -3.66
N ALA A 51 9.45 23.48 -3.12
CA ALA A 51 8.40 22.76 -2.40
C ALA A 51 7.60 21.81 -3.31
N VAL A 52 7.27 22.24 -4.53
CA VAL A 52 6.56 21.38 -5.51
C VAL A 52 7.45 20.24 -5.97
N LYS A 53 8.74 20.50 -6.24
CA LYS A 53 9.72 19.45 -6.56
C LYS A 53 9.84 18.40 -5.46
N GLN A 54 9.97 18.87 -4.21
CA GLN A 54 10.05 17.97 -3.05
C GLN A 54 8.79 17.13 -2.90
N LEU A 55 7.60 17.72 -3.12
CA LEU A 55 6.34 17.01 -3.06
C LEU A 55 6.29 15.88 -4.10
N PHE A 56 6.57 16.17 -5.38
CA PHE A 56 6.57 15.14 -6.43
C PHE A 56 7.63 14.07 -6.18
N ALA A 57 8.84 14.43 -5.75
CA ALA A 57 9.87 13.46 -5.40
C ALA A 57 9.43 12.50 -4.28
N VAL A 58 8.71 13.00 -3.28
CA VAL A 58 8.15 12.15 -2.21
C VAL A 58 7.04 11.26 -2.74
N LEU A 59 6.16 11.75 -3.62
CA LEU A 59 5.09 10.93 -4.21
C LEU A 59 5.65 9.82 -5.10
N ASP A 60 6.67 10.11 -5.92
CA ASP A 60 7.36 9.13 -6.76
C ASP A 60 8.02 8.05 -5.90
N TYR A 61 8.75 8.46 -4.86
CA TYR A 61 9.34 7.52 -3.91
C TYR A 61 8.28 6.63 -3.24
N CYS A 62 7.15 7.21 -2.85
CA CYS A 62 6.03 6.46 -2.27
C CYS A 62 5.46 5.45 -3.27
N ASN A 63 5.32 5.83 -4.55
CA ASN A 63 4.83 4.95 -5.61
C ASN A 63 5.76 3.76 -5.81
N ASP A 64 7.07 4.00 -5.90
CA ASP A 64 8.08 2.94 -6.05
C ASP A 64 8.05 1.96 -4.88
N ARG A 65 7.93 2.46 -3.65
CA ARG A 65 7.85 1.63 -2.45
C ARG A 65 6.56 0.82 -2.38
N LEU A 66 5.41 1.38 -2.73
CA LEU A 66 4.15 0.63 -2.80
C LEU A 66 4.15 -0.40 -3.93
N ASN A 67 4.82 -0.12 -5.05
CA ASN A 67 5.02 -1.07 -6.14
C ASN A 67 5.89 -2.25 -5.69
N LEU A 68 6.96 -1.99 -4.94
CA LEU A 68 7.78 -3.05 -4.34
C LEU A 68 6.95 -3.94 -3.40
N ILE A 69 6.18 -3.35 -2.49
CA ILE A 69 5.27 -4.08 -1.58
C ILE A 69 4.26 -4.94 -2.37
N THR A 70 3.74 -4.40 -3.47
CA THR A 70 2.81 -5.12 -4.35
C THR A 70 3.46 -6.32 -5.00
N ASN A 71 4.69 -6.16 -5.49
CA ASN A 71 5.44 -7.24 -6.13
C ASN A 71 5.84 -8.33 -5.13
N GLU A 72 6.30 -7.96 -3.94
CA GLU A 72 6.61 -8.91 -2.87
C GLU A 72 5.37 -9.70 -2.43
N HIS A 73 4.23 -9.03 -2.27
CA HIS A 73 2.97 -9.71 -1.97
C HIS A 73 2.51 -10.63 -3.11
N ARG A 74 2.68 -10.19 -4.37
CA ARG A 74 2.40 -11.03 -5.54
C ARG A 74 3.26 -12.29 -5.50
N ASP A 75 4.56 -12.16 -5.26
CA ASP A 75 5.49 -13.29 -5.18
C ASP A 75 5.15 -14.23 -4.03
N TRP A 76 4.76 -13.70 -2.87
CA TRP A 76 4.25 -14.51 -1.76
C TRP A 76 3.05 -15.35 -2.20
N ARG A 77 2.08 -14.76 -2.93
CA ARG A 77 0.90 -15.51 -3.38
C ARG A 77 1.29 -16.69 -4.28
N TYR A 78 2.15 -16.44 -5.26
CA TYR A 78 2.58 -17.48 -6.20
C TYR A 78 3.42 -18.58 -5.56
N ARG A 79 4.17 -18.27 -4.49
CA ARG A 79 5.07 -19.23 -3.83
C ARG A 79 4.43 -20.01 -2.69
N TYR A 80 3.46 -19.43 -2.00
CA TYR A 80 2.96 -19.99 -0.74
C TYR A 80 1.43 -20.03 -0.60
N PHE A 81 0.71 -19.10 -1.24
CA PHE A 81 -0.75 -19.03 -1.10
C PHE A 81 -1.47 -20.03 -2.02
N TYR A 82 -0.95 -20.24 -3.23
CA TYR A 82 -1.50 -21.18 -4.18
C TYR A 82 -0.81 -22.54 -4.14
N GLU A 83 -1.56 -23.62 -4.41
CA GLU A 83 -1.02 -24.98 -4.58
C GLU A 83 -0.03 -25.05 -5.76
N SER A 84 -0.37 -24.36 -6.84
CA SER A 84 0.53 -24.10 -7.95
C SER A 84 0.23 -22.73 -8.59
N PRO A 85 1.22 -22.10 -9.24
CA PRO A 85 1.02 -20.83 -9.95
C PRO A 85 -0.09 -20.88 -11.00
N ASP A 86 -0.29 -22.06 -11.61
CA ASP A 86 -1.21 -22.26 -12.72
C ASP A 86 -2.64 -22.54 -12.27
N SER A 87 -2.83 -23.29 -11.16
CA SER A 87 -4.17 -23.65 -10.69
C SER A 87 -4.89 -22.48 -10.03
N ARG A 88 -4.14 -21.53 -9.45
CA ARG A 88 -4.64 -20.44 -8.58
C ARG A 88 -5.58 -20.93 -7.47
N ARG A 89 -5.52 -22.22 -7.13
CA ARG A 89 -6.24 -22.80 -5.98
C ARG A 89 -5.47 -22.50 -4.72
N VAL A 90 -6.16 -22.03 -3.69
CA VAL A 90 -5.56 -21.76 -2.37
C VAL A 90 -5.12 -23.08 -1.74
N VAL A 91 -3.95 -23.10 -1.12
CA VAL A 91 -3.46 -24.26 -0.37
C VAL A 91 -4.49 -24.71 0.68
N GLN A 92 -4.72 -26.03 0.75
CA GLN A 92 -5.70 -26.63 1.67
C GLN A 92 -5.05 -27.37 2.84
N GLU A 93 -3.82 -27.86 2.67
CA GLU A 93 -3.14 -28.63 3.71
C GLU A 93 -2.68 -27.73 4.88
N ASP A 94 -2.97 -28.14 6.11
CA ASP A 94 -2.62 -27.40 7.31
C ASP A 94 -1.14 -26.97 7.36
N ALA A 95 -0.23 -27.85 6.92
CA ALA A 95 1.20 -27.54 6.88
C ALA A 95 1.52 -26.41 5.88
N ALA A 96 0.89 -26.42 4.71
CA ALA A 96 1.05 -25.39 3.69
C ALA A 96 0.39 -24.07 4.12
N ILE A 97 -0.79 -24.12 4.74
CA ILE A 97 -1.46 -22.94 5.33
C ILE A 97 -0.57 -22.28 6.38
N ARG A 98 -0.04 -23.06 7.34
CA ARG A 98 0.89 -22.54 8.36
C ARG A 98 2.13 -21.93 7.73
N GLN A 99 2.71 -22.58 6.71
CA GLN A 99 3.87 -22.06 6.00
C GLN A 99 3.56 -20.72 5.30
N ALA A 100 2.41 -20.62 4.64
CA ALA A 100 1.96 -19.40 3.98
C ALA A 100 1.82 -18.25 4.98
N LEU A 101 1.22 -18.50 6.15
CA LEU A 101 1.05 -17.50 7.21
C LEU A 101 2.37 -17.05 7.82
N ILE A 102 3.28 -17.99 8.12
CA ILE A 102 4.62 -17.64 8.63
C ILE A 102 5.36 -16.75 7.63
N ARG A 103 5.30 -17.10 6.33
CA ARG A 103 5.95 -16.31 5.27
C ARG A 103 5.27 -14.96 5.08
N PHE A 104 3.96 -14.90 5.17
CA PHE A 104 3.20 -13.66 5.12
C PHE A 104 3.58 -12.74 6.29
N SER A 105 3.61 -13.25 7.52
CA SER A 105 3.96 -12.46 8.71
C SER A 105 5.36 -11.85 8.61
N LYS A 106 6.33 -12.62 8.09
CA LYS A 106 7.71 -12.13 7.87
C LYS A 106 7.74 -11.01 6.83
N MET A 107 7.11 -11.23 5.68
CA MET A 107 6.98 -10.21 4.63
C MET A 107 6.25 -8.97 5.16
N ARG A 108 5.14 -9.14 5.86
CA ARG A 108 4.34 -8.04 6.42
C ARG A 108 5.10 -7.22 7.46
N THR A 109 5.99 -7.83 8.23
CA THR A 109 6.88 -7.11 9.16
C THR A 109 7.84 -6.18 8.39
N HIS A 110 8.37 -6.66 7.26
CA HIS A 110 9.20 -5.83 6.38
C HIS A 110 8.39 -4.68 5.77
N HIS A 111 7.23 -4.98 5.20
CA HIS A 111 6.31 -3.99 4.63
C HIS A 111 5.91 -2.93 5.66
N GLU A 112 5.72 -3.29 6.94
CA GLU A 112 5.36 -2.32 7.98
C GLU A 112 6.38 -1.21 8.11
N ARG A 113 7.67 -1.55 8.11
CA ARG A 113 8.74 -0.56 8.25
C ARG A 113 8.73 0.42 7.08
N MET A 114 8.57 -0.09 5.86
CA MET A 114 8.45 0.73 4.66
C MET A 114 7.22 1.64 4.75
N LEU A 115 6.07 1.10 5.15
CA LEU A 115 4.84 1.89 5.27
C LEU A 115 4.95 2.98 6.35
N ARG A 116 5.66 2.73 7.46
CA ARG A 116 5.93 3.74 8.49
C ARG A 116 6.81 4.86 7.93
N GLU A 117 7.82 4.50 7.16
CA GLU A 117 8.66 5.45 6.44
C GLU A 117 7.83 6.31 5.47
N LEU A 118 6.96 5.70 4.66
CA LEU A 118 6.08 6.43 3.75
C LEU A 118 5.15 7.39 4.49
N ALA A 119 4.53 6.95 5.58
CA ALA A 119 3.66 7.79 6.39
C ALA A 119 4.42 9.00 6.96
N MET A 120 5.65 8.80 7.47
CA MET A 120 6.49 9.88 7.96
C MET A 120 6.89 10.87 6.86
N LEU A 121 7.25 10.38 5.66
CA LEU A 121 7.61 11.25 4.53
C LEU A 121 6.43 12.09 4.05
N ILE A 122 5.24 11.48 3.96
CA ILE A 122 4.01 12.17 3.57
C ILE A 122 3.61 13.22 4.62
N ASP A 123 3.79 12.94 5.91
CA ASP A 123 3.48 13.89 6.97
C ASP A 123 4.53 15.01 7.09
N ALA A 124 5.76 14.77 6.61
CA ALA A 124 6.84 15.76 6.62
C ALA A 124 6.76 16.77 5.46
N VAL A 125 6.11 16.42 4.34
CA VAL A 125 5.91 17.37 3.24
C VAL A 125 4.76 18.34 3.53
N PRO A 126 4.85 19.60 3.07
CA PRO A 126 3.73 20.52 3.18
C PRO A 126 2.49 19.93 2.50
N ARG A 127 1.39 19.86 3.27
CA ARG A 127 0.10 19.43 2.72
C ARG A 127 -0.27 20.32 1.53
N PRO A 128 -0.65 19.75 0.37
CA PRO A 128 -1.15 20.53 -0.75
C PRO A 128 -2.41 21.31 -0.41
N ASN A 129 -2.69 22.39 -1.15
CA ASN A 129 -3.93 23.15 -0.96
C ASN A 129 -5.15 22.21 -1.12
N PRO A 130 -6.05 22.10 -0.12
CA PRO A 130 -7.20 21.22 -0.19
C PRO A 130 -8.13 21.47 -1.38
N THR A 131 -8.11 22.68 -1.97
CA THR A 131 -8.89 22.96 -3.19
C THR A 131 -8.37 22.19 -4.41
N ILE A 132 -7.07 21.88 -4.45
CA ILE A 132 -6.41 21.14 -5.54
C ILE A 132 -6.66 19.63 -5.42
N THR A 133 -6.68 19.12 -4.18
CA THR A 133 -6.85 17.68 -3.91
C THR A 133 -8.31 17.29 -3.69
N ARG A 134 -9.26 18.21 -3.90
CA ARG A 134 -10.69 17.96 -3.72
C ARG A 134 -11.26 17.08 -4.82
N VAL A 135 -11.99 16.05 -4.42
CA VAL A 135 -12.85 15.22 -5.28
C VAL A 135 -14.31 15.34 -4.80
N PRO A 136 -15.32 14.87 -5.56
CA PRO A 136 -16.74 15.15 -5.27
C PRO A 136 -17.19 14.90 -3.83
N ASN A 137 -16.62 13.90 -3.14
CA ASN A 137 -17.07 13.47 -1.83
C ASN A 137 -16.05 13.65 -0.69
N ALA A 138 -14.82 14.10 -0.97
CA ALA A 138 -13.74 14.12 0.03
C ALA A 138 -12.49 14.89 -0.46
N ASP A 139 -11.49 14.97 0.41
CA ASP A 139 -10.12 15.35 0.07
C ASP A 139 -9.28 14.09 -0.23
N MET A 140 -8.73 14.02 -1.45
CA MET A 140 -7.92 12.89 -1.89
C MET A 140 -6.61 12.75 -1.11
N TRP A 141 -6.04 13.86 -0.61
CA TRP A 141 -4.84 13.81 0.24
C TRP A 141 -5.11 13.05 1.54
N GLU A 142 -6.21 13.37 2.21
CA GLU A 142 -6.60 12.70 3.46
C GLU A 142 -7.05 11.25 3.20
N MET A 143 -7.72 10.99 2.07
CA MET A 143 -8.06 9.61 1.67
C MET A 143 -6.80 8.76 1.47
N MET A 144 -5.77 9.29 0.81
CA MET A 144 -4.48 8.63 0.64
C MET A 144 -3.82 8.34 2.00
N ARG A 145 -3.72 9.34 2.88
CA ARG A 145 -3.17 9.17 4.24
C ARG A 145 -3.93 8.11 5.02
N ALA A 146 -5.27 8.15 4.98
CA ALA A 146 -6.12 7.17 5.64
C ALA A 146 -5.92 5.75 5.08
N ALA A 147 -5.76 5.61 3.75
CA ALA A 147 -5.51 4.31 3.14
C ALA A 147 -4.16 3.70 3.55
N ILE A 148 -3.11 4.52 3.65
CA ILE A 148 -1.79 4.08 4.15
C ILE A 148 -1.88 3.70 5.63
N ALA A 149 -2.57 4.50 6.44
CA ALA A 149 -2.82 4.20 7.86
C ALA A 149 -3.59 2.88 8.06
N GLN A 150 -4.62 2.62 7.25
CA GLN A 150 -5.36 1.34 7.28
C GLN A 150 -4.47 0.15 6.90
N LEU A 151 -3.52 0.34 5.99
CA LEU A 151 -2.56 -0.70 5.60
C LEU A 151 -1.50 -0.94 6.70
N LEU A 152 -1.09 0.13 7.40
CA LEU A 152 -0.24 0.03 8.60
C LEU A 152 -0.93 -0.73 9.74
N ASP A 153 -2.22 -0.49 9.96
CA ASP A 153 -3.01 -1.15 10.99
C ASP A 153 -3.51 -2.56 10.60
N PHE A 154 -2.92 -3.17 9.57
CA PHE A 154 -3.31 -4.52 9.15
C PHE A 154 -3.13 -5.58 10.24
N SER A 155 -2.21 -5.36 11.19
CA SER A 155 -2.01 -6.24 12.34
C SER A 155 -3.26 -6.37 13.21
N GLY A 156 -4.07 -5.32 13.34
CA GLY A 156 -5.36 -5.39 14.04
C GLY A 156 -6.35 -6.34 13.35
N PHE A 157 -6.36 -6.35 12.02
CA PHE A 157 -7.17 -7.30 11.25
C PHE A 157 -6.68 -8.75 11.41
N MET A 158 -5.37 -8.98 11.36
CA MET A 158 -4.81 -10.33 11.60
C MET A 158 -5.17 -10.86 12.99
N ALA A 159 -5.17 -10.01 14.01
CA ALA A 159 -5.60 -10.36 15.36
C ALA A 159 -7.09 -10.74 15.40
N ALA A 160 -7.95 -10.00 14.70
CA ALA A 160 -9.39 -10.30 14.62
C ALA A 160 -9.71 -11.61 13.90
N LEU A 161 -8.87 -12.06 12.97
CA LEU A 161 -9.01 -13.35 12.29
C LEU A 161 -8.60 -14.56 13.14
N SER A 162 -7.91 -14.34 14.26
CA SER A 162 -7.60 -15.39 15.22
C SER A 162 -8.57 -15.29 16.40
N PRO A 163 -9.61 -16.15 16.49
CA PRO A 163 -10.44 -16.18 17.69
C PRO A 163 -9.57 -16.52 18.93
N PRO A 164 -9.99 -16.05 20.13
CA PRO A 164 -9.29 -16.33 21.39
C PRO A 164 -9.18 -17.83 21.69
#